data_AF-A0A4X2LGP7-F1
#
_entry.id   AF-A0A4X2LGP7-F1
#
_cell.length_a   1.000
_cell.length_b   1.000
_cell.length_c   1.000
_cell.angle_alpha   90.00
_cell.angle_beta   90.00
_cell.angle_gamma   90.00
#
_symmetry.space_group_name_H-M   'P 1'
#
loop_
_entity.id
_entity.type
_entity.pdbx_description
1 polymer ?
#
loop_
_entity_poly.entity_id
_entity_poly.type
_entity_poly.pdbx_seq_one_letter_code
_entity_poly.pdbx_strand_id
1 'polypeptide(L)'
;MKVKVISVLEDNYMYLVIEENTREAIAVDATVPKRLLEIVKKEEVKLTTILTTHYHWDHSRGNEELVQLCPGLRVCGADERIGALTHKLTHNQELKFGAICVRCLLTPGHTLGHMCYFMWEDNCPDAPAVFSGDALFIGGCGRLLEGTAEQMYRSLNETLGTLPKETKVFCGHEHTVRNLKFALKVEPDNEAVKTKLAWAKARDDDDIPTVPSTLGEEFHYNPFLRVV
;
A
#
# COMPACT_ATOMS: atom_id res chain seq x y z
N MET A 1 1.39 16.37 -0.84
CA MET A 1 1.22 15.14 -0.01
C MET A 1 2.58 14.53 0.25
N LYS A 2 2.96 14.34 1.52
CA LYS A 2 4.25 13.73 1.88
C LYS A 2 4.05 12.31 2.44
N VAL A 3 4.70 11.31 1.87
CA VAL A 3 4.63 9.91 2.34
C VAL A 3 5.91 9.54 3.07
N LYS A 4 5.78 8.98 4.27
CA LYS A 4 6.87 8.36 5.02
C LYS A 4 6.71 6.85 5.01
N VAL A 5 7.74 6.16 4.53
CA VAL A 5 7.86 4.70 4.60
C VAL A 5 8.41 4.32 5.96
N ILE A 6 7.77 3.37 6.63
CA ILE A 6 8.13 2.92 7.98
C ILE A 6 8.29 1.39 7.95
N SER A 7 9.53 0.91 7.81
CA SER A 7 9.83 -0.51 7.92
C SER A 7 9.58 -1.00 9.34
N VAL A 8 8.84 -2.10 9.47
CA VAL A 8 8.47 -2.72 10.74
C VAL A 8 8.37 -4.23 10.61
N LEU A 9 8.34 -4.93 11.75
CA LEU A 9 8.34 -6.39 11.78
C LEU A 9 9.58 -6.94 11.07
N GLU A 10 9.42 -8.01 10.29
CA GLU A 10 10.50 -8.58 9.48
C GLU A 10 10.61 -7.86 8.13
N ASP A 11 9.48 -7.68 7.43
CA ASP A 11 9.46 -7.10 6.09
C ASP A 11 8.23 -6.22 5.78
N ASN A 12 7.39 -5.89 6.77
CA ASN A 12 6.20 -5.06 6.55
C ASN A 12 6.55 -3.57 6.42
N TYR A 13 5.73 -2.86 5.64
CA TYR A 13 5.69 -1.40 5.63
C TYR A 13 4.41 -0.85 6.25
N MET A 14 4.56 0.11 7.15
CA MET A 14 3.50 1.10 7.41
C MET A 14 3.81 2.37 6.63
N TYR A 15 2.77 3.15 6.35
CA TYR A 15 2.94 4.45 5.72
C TYR A 15 2.29 5.54 6.57
N LEU A 16 3.01 6.65 6.77
CA LEU A 16 2.43 7.88 7.30
C LEU A 16 2.33 8.89 6.16
N VAL A 17 1.09 9.19 5.78
CA VAL A 17 0.75 10.16 4.75
C VAL A 17 0.38 11.46 5.43
N ILE A 18 1.10 12.53 5.11
CA ILE A 18 0.97 13.84 5.73
C ILE A 18 0.33 14.81 4.74
N GLU A 19 -0.76 15.44 5.15
CA GLU A 19 -1.30 16.61 4.49
C GLU A 19 -0.52 17.83 4.99
N GLU A 20 0.18 18.51 4.09
CA GLU A 20 1.24 19.45 4.48
C GLU A 20 0.70 20.78 5.01
N ASN A 21 -0.52 21.17 4.63
CA ASN A 21 -1.11 22.46 5.01
C ASN A 21 -1.71 22.42 6.43
N THR A 22 -2.47 21.38 6.73
CA THR A 22 -3.19 21.15 7.99
C THR A 22 -2.35 20.44 9.03
N ARG A 23 -1.26 19.78 8.61
CA ARG A 23 -0.43 18.90 9.45
C ARG A 23 -1.23 17.72 10.02
N GLU A 24 -2.36 17.38 9.42
CA GLU A 24 -3.04 16.12 9.68
C GLU A 24 -2.34 14.98 8.96
N ALA A 25 -2.42 13.78 9.54
CA ALA A 25 -1.80 12.60 8.98
C ALA A 25 -2.73 11.39 9.01
N ILE A 26 -2.54 10.55 8.00
CA ILE A 26 -3.21 9.28 7.80
C ILE A 26 -2.14 8.19 7.93
N ALA A 27 -2.40 7.17 8.74
CA ALA A 27 -1.58 5.96 8.74
C ALA A 27 -2.22 4.92 7.83
N VAL A 28 -1.41 4.23 7.04
CA VAL A 28 -1.81 3.02 6.31
C VAL A 28 -1.16 1.81 6.97
N ASP A 29 -1.98 0.82 7.31
CA ASP A 29 -1.61 -0.45 7.95
C ASP A 29 -0.76 -0.26 9.23
N ALA A 30 -1.39 0.37 10.24
CA ALA A 30 -0.74 0.86 11.45
C ALA A 30 -0.39 -0.24 12.48
N THR A 31 0.41 -1.21 12.08
CA THR A 31 0.71 -2.45 12.83
C THR A 31 1.65 -2.31 14.04
N VAL A 32 2.49 -1.27 14.11
CA VAL A 32 3.38 -1.00 15.27
C VAL A 32 3.10 0.39 15.84
N PRO A 33 2.12 0.51 16.76
CA PRO A 33 1.68 1.79 17.33
C PRO A 33 2.82 2.65 17.86
N LYS A 34 3.70 2.07 18.69
CA LYS A 34 4.84 2.78 19.27
C LYS A 34 5.72 3.45 18.20
N ARG A 35 6.09 2.70 17.16
CA ARG A 35 6.96 3.20 16.08
C ARG A 35 6.26 4.28 15.26
N LEU A 36 4.98 4.10 14.97
CA LEU A 36 4.17 5.09 14.28
C LEU A 36 4.11 6.41 15.08
N LEU A 37 3.79 6.33 16.36
CA LEU A 37 3.63 7.51 17.23
C LEU A 37 4.96 8.25 17.46
N GLU A 38 6.09 7.56 17.51
CA GLU A 38 7.42 8.20 17.50
C GLU A 38 7.63 9.07 16.26
N ILE A 39 7.23 8.58 15.09
CA ILE A 39 7.37 9.30 13.81
C ILE A 39 6.35 10.43 13.71
N VAL A 40 5.09 10.21 14.12
CA VAL A 40 4.05 11.25 14.22
C VAL A 40 4.53 12.41 15.09
N LYS A 41 5.12 12.12 16.25
CA LYS A 41 5.70 13.14 17.13
C LYS A 41 6.89 13.86 16.49
N LYS A 42 7.81 13.11 15.88
CA LYS A 42 9.01 13.67 15.22
C LYS A 42 8.65 14.59 14.05
N GLU A 43 7.63 14.24 13.27
CA GLU A 43 7.16 15.06 12.16
C GLU A 43 6.22 16.17 12.63
N GLU A 44 5.87 16.27 13.91
CA GLU A 44 4.97 17.31 14.44
C GLU A 44 3.63 17.37 13.67
N VAL A 45 3.01 16.20 13.51
CA VAL A 45 1.71 16.04 12.82
C VAL A 45 0.68 15.42 13.75
N LYS A 46 -0.60 15.60 13.43
CA LYS A 46 -1.73 15.01 14.14
C LYS A 46 -2.25 13.80 13.38
N LEU A 47 -2.09 12.60 13.93
CA LEU A 47 -2.71 11.40 13.38
C LEU A 47 -4.24 11.46 13.57
N THR A 48 -5.00 11.44 12.49
CA THR A 48 -6.48 11.54 12.54
C THR A 48 -7.18 10.29 12.00
N THR A 49 -6.52 9.54 11.12
CA THR A 49 -7.13 8.40 10.43
C THR A 49 -6.14 7.25 10.26
N ILE A 50 -6.64 6.02 10.39
CA ILE A 50 -6.00 4.80 9.93
C ILE A 50 -6.81 4.27 8.73
N LEU A 51 -6.14 4.00 7.63
CA LEU A 51 -6.66 3.25 6.50
C LEU A 51 -6.04 1.85 6.53
N THR A 52 -6.86 0.84 6.77
CA THR A 52 -6.41 -0.56 6.88
C THR A 52 -6.77 -1.31 5.60
N THR A 53 -5.75 -1.78 4.88
CA THR A 53 -5.92 -2.45 3.59
C THR A 53 -6.69 -3.76 3.74
N HIS A 54 -6.38 -4.55 4.76
CA HIS A 54 -7.08 -5.80 5.07
C HIS A 54 -6.86 -6.24 6.53
N TYR A 55 -7.60 -7.28 6.94
CA TYR A 55 -7.70 -7.69 8.35
C TYR A 55 -6.52 -8.52 8.88
N HIS A 56 -5.53 -8.88 8.05
CA HIS A 56 -4.43 -9.69 8.57
C HIS A 56 -3.68 -8.93 9.67
N TRP A 57 -3.26 -9.72 10.65
CA TRP A 57 -2.75 -9.22 11.92
C TRP A 57 -1.55 -8.28 11.72
N ASP A 58 -0.66 -8.59 10.80
CA ASP A 58 0.52 -7.79 10.48
C ASP A 58 0.20 -6.46 9.81
N HIS A 59 -1.06 -6.20 9.42
CA HIS A 59 -1.54 -4.90 8.92
C HIS A 59 -2.45 -4.18 9.93
N SER A 60 -3.28 -4.91 10.68
CA SER A 60 -4.36 -4.32 11.48
C SER A 60 -4.18 -4.40 13.00
N ARG A 61 -3.21 -5.17 13.52
CA ARG A 61 -3.10 -5.44 14.98
C ARG A 61 -2.93 -4.19 15.84
N GLY A 62 -2.33 -3.14 15.30
CA GLY A 62 -2.07 -1.92 16.07
C GLY A 62 -3.28 -1.01 16.20
N ASN A 63 -4.38 -1.28 15.46
CA ASN A 63 -5.54 -0.41 15.42
C ASN A 63 -6.18 -0.22 16.80
N GLU A 64 -6.38 -1.30 17.56
CA GLU A 64 -7.04 -1.24 18.88
C GLU A 64 -6.23 -0.42 19.89
N GLU A 65 -4.92 -0.65 19.94
CA GLU A 65 -4.01 0.12 20.81
C GLU A 65 -3.99 1.60 20.39
N LEU A 66 -3.95 1.90 19.09
CA LEU A 66 -3.93 3.29 18.59
C LEU A 66 -5.22 4.05 18.93
N VAL A 67 -6.39 3.42 18.85
CA VAL A 67 -7.65 4.07 19.24
C VAL A 67 -7.69 4.38 20.74
N GLN A 68 -7.07 3.55 21.58
CA GLN A 68 -6.93 3.84 23.02
C GLN A 68 -5.95 4.99 23.29
N LEU A 69 -4.82 5.02 22.58
CA LEU A 69 -3.78 6.04 22.75
C LEU A 69 -4.14 7.38 22.09
N CYS A 70 -4.99 7.37 21.07
CA CYS A 70 -5.41 8.54 20.30
C CYS A 70 -6.94 8.58 20.22
N PRO A 71 -7.64 9.10 21.26
CA PRO A 71 -9.09 9.21 21.25
C PRO A 71 -9.60 10.03 20.05
N GLY A 72 -10.63 9.52 19.37
CA GLY A 72 -11.21 10.15 18.18
C GLY A 72 -10.57 9.72 16.86
N LEU A 73 -9.60 8.80 16.89
CA LEU A 73 -8.99 8.23 15.69
C LEU A 73 -10.02 7.43 14.87
N ARG A 74 -10.08 7.71 13.56
CA ARG A 74 -10.94 6.97 12.63
C ARG A 74 -10.19 5.77 12.08
N VAL A 75 -10.68 4.56 12.32
CA VAL A 75 -10.21 3.34 11.66
C VAL A 75 -11.15 3.00 10.51
N CYS A 76 -10.62 3.00 9.29
CA CYS A 76 -11.38 2.76 8.08
C CYS A 76 -10.86 1.52 7.34
N GLY A 77 -11.78 0.77 6.72
CA GLY A 77 -11.48 -0.49 6.01
C GLY A 77 -12.75 -1.11 5.43
N ALA A 78 -12.63 -2.18 4.64
CA ALA A 78 -13.79 -2.82 3.99
C ALA A 78 -14.31 -4.05 4.75
N ASP A 79 -13.52 -4.57 5.69
CA ASP A 79 -13.76 -5.85 6.35
C ASP A 79 -14.09 -5.66 7.84
N GLU A 80 -15.20 -6.24 8.32
CA GLU A 80 -15.63 -6.17 9.72
C GLU A 80 -14.64 -6.86 10.68
N ARG A 81 -13.75 -7.72 10.15
CA ARG A 81 -12.70 -8.38 10.92
C ARG A 81 -11.55 -7.44 11.30
N ILE A 82 -11.50 -6.24 10.72
CA ILE A 82 -10.50 -5.23 11.08
C ILE A 82 -10.76 -4.74 12.50
N GLY A 83 -9.76 -4.95 13.38
CA GLY A 83 -9.82 -4.50 14.78
C GLY A 83 -10.06 -2.99 14.89
N ALA A 84 -10.92 -2.62 15.84
CA ALA A 84 -11.36 -1.23 16.09
C ALA A 84 -11.95 -0.49 14.88
N LEU A 85 -12.48 -1.18 13.87
CA LEU A 85 -13.13 -0.55 12.71
C LEU A 85 -14.24 0.42 13.17
N THR A 86 -14.17 1.66 12.69
CA THR A 86 -15.17 2.70 12.97
C THR A 86 -15.92 3.13 11.73
N HIS A 87 -15.31 2.98 10.55
CA HIS A 87 -15.87 3.41 9.27
C HIS A 87 -15.66 2.33 8.22
N LYS A 88 -16.70 1.54 7.97
CA LYS A 88 -16.69 0.61 6.85
C LYS A 88 -16.79 1.38 5.54
N LEU A 89 -15.88 1.07 4.62
CA LEU A 89 -15.80 1.72 3.32
C LEU A 89 -16.26 0.77 2.20
N THR A 90 -16.71 1.33 1.10
CA THR A 90 -17.12 0.59 -0.10
C THR A 90 -16.24 0.92 -1.31
N HIS A 91 -16.28 0.07 -2.33
CA HIS A 91 -15.60 0.32 -3.60
C HIS A 91 -16.02 1.67 -4.22
N ASN A 92 -15.05 2.39 -4.78
CA ASN A 92 -15.17 3.75 -5.32
C ASN A 92 -15.64 4.83 -4.35
N GLN A 93 -15.75 4.54 -3.04
CA GLN A 93 -16.02 5.58 -2.07
C GLN A 93 -14.86 6.57 -2.03
N GLU A 94 -15.18 7.86 -2.11
CA GLU A 94 -14.20 8.93 -2.00
C GLU A 94 -14.20 9.52 -0.59
N LEU A 95 -12.99 9.77 -0.10
CA LEU A 95 -12.71 10.45 1.15
C LEU A 95 -11.83 11.67 0.85
N LYS A 96 -11.85 12.65 1.75
CA LYS A 96 -11.01 13.85 1.64
C LYS A 96 -10.40 14.20 2.98
N PHE A 97 -9.10 14.50 2.96
CA PHE A 97 -8.31 14.91 4.11
C PHE A 97 -7.50 16.14 3.71
N GLY A 98 -8.01 17.33 4.05
CA GLY A 98 -7.44 18.59 3.54
C GLY A 98 -7.41 18.61 2.01
N ALA A 99 -6.21 18.76 1.42
CA ALA A 99 -6.01 18.71 -0.03
C ALA A 99 -5.97 17.28 -0.61
N ILE A 100 -5.75 16.26 0.22
CA ILE A 100 -5.61 14.87 -0.22
C ILE A 100 -6.99 14.27 -0.49
N CYS A 101 -7.23 13.90 -1.74
CA CYS A 101 -8.35 13.11 -2.19
C CYS A 101 -7.96 11.63 -2.15
N VAL A 102 -8.87 10.77 -1.67
CA VAL A 102 -8.65 9.32 -1.57
C VAL A 102 -9.81 8.60 -2.21
N ARG A 103 -9.54 7.71 -3.17
CA ARG A 103 -10.51 6.75 -3.71
C ARG A 103 -10.23 5.36 -3.16
N CYS A 104 -11.25 4.78 -2.54
CA CYS A 104 -11.18 3.46 -1.92
C CYS A 104 -11.50 2.38 -2.95
N LEU A 105 -10.52 1.54 -3.27
CA LEU A 105 -10.62 0.54 -4.33
C LEU A 105 -10.65 -0.85 -3.72
N LEU A 106 -11.84 -1.46 -3.64
CA LEU A 106 -11.95 -2.86 -3.25
C LEU A 106 -11.19 -3.74 -4.26
N THR A 107 -10.30 -4.59 -3.77
CA THR A 107 -9.38 -5.41 -4.55
C THR A 107 -9.35 -6.86 -4.03
N PRO A 108 -10.49 -7.60 -4.11
CA PRO A 108 -10.56 -8.95 -3.58
C PRO A 108 -9.57 -9.87 -4.30
N GLY A 109 -8.95 -10.78 -3.55
CA GLY A 109 -7.97 -11.73 -4.08
C GLY A 109 -7.15 -12.35 -2.96
N HIS A 110 -6.30 -11.53 -2.33
CA HIS A 110 -5.56 -11.95 -1.15
C HIS A 110 -6.50 -12.28 0.00
N THR A 111 -7.33 -11.31 0.38
CA THR A 111 -8.53 -11.47 1.20
C THR A 111 -9.75 -10.97 0.42
N LEU A 112 -10.97 -11.36 0.80
CA LEU A 112 -12.19 -10.89 0.14
C LEU A 112 -12.51 -9.42 0.47
N GLY A 113 -12.11 -8.96 1.65
CA GLY A 113 -12.28 -7.58 2.12
C GLY A 113 -11.07 -6.68 1.86
N HIS A 114 -10.14 -7.09 0.99
CA HIS A 114 -8.94 -6.30 0.71
C HIS A 114 -9.28 -5.00 -0.03
N MET A 115 -8.61 -3.91 0.34
CA MET A 115 -8.79 -2.59 -0.23
C MET A 115 -7.47 -1.87 -0.45
N CYS A 116 -7.35 -1.26 -1.62
CA CYS A 116 -6.29 -0.33 -1.94
C CYS A 116 -6.79 1.12 -1.82
N TYR A 117 -5.90 2.04 -1.51
CA TYR A 117 -6.22 3.46 -1.36
C TYR A 117 -5.46 4.27 -2.40
N PHE A 118 -6.16 4.77 -3.42
CA PHE A 118 -5.59 5.66 -4.43
C PHE A 118 -5.71 7.10 -3.95
N MET A 119 -4.59 7.82 -3.83
CA MET A 119 -4.50 9.16 -3.26
C MET A 119 -3.87 10.16 -4.23
N TRP A 120 -4.45 11.35 -4.30
CA TRP A 120 -3.93 12.45 -5.12
C TRP A 120 -4.28 13.81 -4.50
N GLU A 121 -3.68 14.88 -5.01
CA GLU A 121 -4.05 16.26 -4.70
C GLU A 121 -4.41 16.97 -6.00
N ASP A 122 -5.55 17.67 -6.01
CA ASP A 122 -5.99 18.40 -7.21
C ASP A 122 -5.03 19.56 -7.51
N ASN A 123 -4.68 19.74 -8.79
CA ASN A 123 -3.73 20.75 -9.27
C ASN A 123 -2.31 20.62 -8.67
N CYS A 124 -1.94 19.45 -8.15
CA CYS A 124 -0.59 19.16 -7.70
C CYS A 124 0.24 18.53 -8.83
N PRO A 125 1.49 18.98 -9.07
CA PRO A 125 2.35 18.37 -10.09
C PRO A 125 2.91 17.00 -9.67
N ASP A 126 2.83 16.66 -8.38
CA ASP A 126 3.29 15.36 -7.90
C ASP A 126 2.39 14.22 -8.38
N ALA A 127 3.01 13.13 -8.79
CA ALA A 127 2.28 11.93 -9.18
C ALA A 127 1.44 11.37 -8.02
N PRO A 128 0.25 10.81 -8.31
CA PRO A 128 -0.59 10.18 -7.30
C PRO A 128 0.08 8.94 -6.70
N ALA A 129 -0.50 8.42 -5.62
CA ALA A 129 -0.02 7.22 -4.93
C ALA A 129 -1.14 6.19 -4.80
N VAL A 130 -0.81 4.91 -4.82
CA VAL A 130 -1.70 3.83 -4.42
C VAL A 130 -1.05 3.02 -3.31
N PHE A 131 -1.77 2.87 -2.21
CA PHE A 131 -1.39 1.97 -1.13
C PHE A 131 -2.06 0.63 -1.38
N SER A 132 -1.27 -0.35 -1.79
CA SER A 132 -1.77 -1.58 -2.38
C SER A 132 -1.88 -2.74 -1.41
N GLY A 133 -1.39 -2.59 -0.16
CA GLY A 133 -1.34 -3.67 0.82
C GLY A 133 -0.75 -4.93 0.18
N ASP A 134 -1.51 -6.02 0.28
CA ASP A 134 -1.13 -7.34 -0.22
C ASP A 134 -1.80 -7.70 -1.54
N ALA A 135 -2.46 -6.75 -2.22
CA ALA A 135 -2.95 -6.99 -3.57
C ALA A 135 -1.79 -7.00 -4.57
N LEU A 136 -1.07 -5.88 -4.67
CA LEU A 136 0.04 -5.66 -5.60
C LEU A 136 1.33 -5.40 -4.83
N PHE A 137 2.38 -6.16 -5.13
CA PHE A 137 3.75 -5.90 -4.67
C PHE A 137 4.61 -5.47 -5.84
N ILE A 138 5.77 -4.87 -5.56
CA ILE A 138 6.76 -4.62 -6.60
C ILE A 138 7.21 -5.96 -7.19
N GLY A 139 6.92 -6.15 -8.48
CA GLY A 139 7.22 -7.36 -9.25
C GLY A 139 6.40 -8.60 -8.85
N GLY A 140 5.35 -8.48 -8.03
CA GLY A 140 4.56 -9.60 -7.55
C GLY A 140 3.11 -9.26 -7.18
N CYS A 141 2.39 -10.23 -6.60
CA CYS A 141 1.06 -10.04 -6.01
C CYS A 141 0.92 -10.87 -4.73
N GLY A 142 -0.13 -10.60 -3.96
CA GLY A 142 -0.49 -11.43 -2.80
C GLY A 142 -0.82 -12.86 -3.17
N ARG A 143 -0.60 -13.77 -2.21
CA ARG A 143 -1.13 -15.14 -2.31
C ARG A 143 -2.66 -15.11 -2.22
N LEU A 144 -3.33 -15.97 -2.96
CA LEU A 144 -4.78 -16.12 -2.90
C LEU A 144 -5.17 -16.94 -1.66
N LEU A 145 -5.37 -16.27 -0.52
CA LEU A 145 -5.74 -16.95 0.72
C LEU A 145 -7.25 -17.14 0.82
N GLU A 146 -8.04 -16.16 0.35
CA GLU A 146 -9.51 -16.25 0.36
C GLU A 146 -10.15 -16.13 -1.02
N GLY A 147 -9.52 -15.39 -1.95
CA GLY A 147 -10.06 -15.13 -3.27
C GLY A 147 -9.62 -16.12 -4.35
N THR A 148 -10.05 -15.83 -5.58
CA THR A 148 -9.75 -16.60 -6.80
C THR A 148 -8.74 -15.88 -7.68
N ALA A 149 -8.14 -16.60 -8.63
CA ALA A 149 -7.25 -16.01 -9.62
C ALA A 149 -7.97 -14.98 -10.51
N GLU A 150 -9.26 -15.21 -10.82
CA GLU A 150 -10.09 -14.25 -11.54
C GLU A 150 -10.30 -12.96 -10.75
N GLN A 151 -10.58 -13.06 -9.44
CA GLN A 151 -10.70 -11.88 -8.59
C GLN A 151 -9.40 -11.08 -8.53
N MET A 152 -8.25 -11.77 -8.36
CA MET A 152 -6.95 -11.10 -8.37
C MET A 152 -6.67 -10.47 -9.74
N TYR A 153 -6.99 -11.14 -10.85
CA TYR A 153 -6.85 -10.59 -12.19
C TYR A 153 -7.61 -9.28 -12.34
N ARG A 154 -8.90 -9.24 -11.96
CA ARG A 154 -9.72 -8.02 -12.03
C ARG A 154 -9.19 -6.92 -11.11
N SER A 155 -8.80 -7.28 -9.89
CA SER A 155 -8.18 -6.36 -8.93
C SER A 155 -6.92 -5.70 -9.50
N LEU A 156 -6.02 -6.49 -10.09
CA LEU A 156 -4.75 -5.98 -10.61
C LEU A 156 -4.91 -5.28 -11.96
N ASN A 157 -5.58 -5.89 -12.93
CA ASN A 157 -5.57 -5.44 -14.32
C ASN A 157 -6.72 -4.49 -14.65
N GLU A 158 -7.90 -4.70 -14.07
CA GLU A 158 -9.10 -3.91 -14.37
C GLU A 158 -9.38 -2.79 -13.36
N THR A 159 -8.82 -2.88 -12.14
CA THR A 159 -8.99 -1.85 -11.09
C THR A 159 -7.72 -1.04 -10.89
N LEU A 160 -6.60 -1.69 -10.51
CA LEU A 160 -5.34 -0.97 -10.30
C LEU A 160 -4.67 -0.59 -11.61
N GLY A 161 -4.69 -1.49 -12.61
CA GLY A 161 -4.05 -1.29 -13.91
C GLY A 161 -4.64 -0.16 -14.75
N THR A 162 -5.84 0.32 -14.40
CA THR A 162 -6.49 1.45 -15.07
C THR A 162 -6.13 2.81 -14.47
N LEU A 163 -5.40 2.85 -13.35
CA LEU A 163 -4.91 4.09 -12.75
C LEU A 163 -3.80 4.72 -13.62
N PRO A 164 -3.49 6.02 -13.43
CA PRO A 164 -2.42 6.67 -14.18
C PRO A 164 -1.08 5.95 -14.02
N LYS A 165 -0.28 5.87 -15.09
CA LYS A 165 0.97 5.07 -15.11
C LYS A 165 2.03 5.62 -14.14
N GLU A 166 2.03 6.92 -13.92
CA GLU A 166 2.89 7.61 -12.98
C GLU A 166 2.55 7.34 -11.51
N THR A 167 1.41 6.69 -11.22
CA THR A 167 0.97 6.38 -9.86
C THR A 167 2.04 5.58 -9.12
N LYS A 168 2.52 6.14 -8.01
CA LYS A 168 3.48 5.49 -7.12
C LYS A 168 2.83 4.33 -6.39
N VAL A 169 3.45 3.16 -6.36
CA VAL A 169 2.93 1.96 -5.68
C VAL A 169 3.63 1.78 -4.33
N PHE A 170 2.85 1.75 -3.26
CA PHE A 170 3.28 1.53 -1.88
C PHE A 170 2.63 0.25 -1.34
N CYS A 171 3.37 -0.86 -1.35
CA CYS A 171 2.86 -2.20 -1.03
C CYS A 171 3.19 -2.68 0.39
N GLY A 172 2.48 -3.70 0.87
CA GLY A 172 2.54 -4.15 2.26
C GLY A 172 3.90 -4.67 2.74
N HIS A 173 4.72 -5.23 1.83
CA HIS A 173 5.94 -5.95 2.20
C HIS A 173 7.14 -5.68 1.29
N GLU A 174 8.34 -5.81 1.85
CA GLU A 174 9.62 -5.86 1.15
C GLU A 174 9.87 -7.27 0.57
N HIS A 175 9.22 -7.54 -0.56
CA HIS A 175 9.33 -8.82 -1.26
C HIS A 175 10.03 -8.71 -2.61
N THR A 176 10.55 -7.53 -2.95
CA THR A 176 10.90 -7.15 -4.32
C THR A 176 11.96 -8.06 -4.94
N VAL A 177 13.04 -8.38 -4.21
CA VAL A 177 14.09 -9.28 -4.71
C VAL A 177 13.54 -10.69 -4.98
N ARG A 178 12.70 -11.21 -4.09
CA ARG A 178 12.09 -12.55 -4.23
C ARG A 178 11.13 -12.57 -5.43
N ASN A 179 10.31 -11.54 -5.55
CA ASN A 179 9.34 -11.38 -6.63
C ASN A 179 10.04 -11.29 -7.99
N LEU A 180 11.08 -10.49 -8.12
CA LEU A 180 11.82 -10.32 -9.37
C LEU A 180 12.65 -11.56 -9.75
N LYS A 181 13.13 -12.35 -8.77
CA LYS A 181 13.72 -13.68 -9.05
C LYS A 181 12.68 -14.63 -9.68
N PHE A 182 11.43 -14.59 -9.20
CA PHE A 182 10.34 -15.36 -9.80
C PHE A 182 9.99 -14.81 -11.19
N ALA A 183 9.85 -13.49 -11.34
CA ALA A 183 9.59 -12.86 -12.63
C ALA A 183 10.65 -13.23 -13.68
N LEU A 184 11.94 -13.28 -13.29
CA LEU A 184 13.03 -13.67 -14.18
C LEU A 184 12.94 -15.15 -14.60
N LYS A 185 12.35 -16.01 -13.78
CA LYS A 185 12.07 -17.39 -14.15
C LYS A 185 10.92 -17.49 -15.16
N VAL A 186 9.93 -16.60 -15.06
CA VAL A 186 8.77 -16.56 -15.97
C VAL A 186 9.16 -15.96 -17.33
N GLU A 187 9.91 -14.86 -17.33
CA GLU A 187 10.39 -14.18 -18.55
C GLU A 187 11.93 -14.00 -18.51
N PRO A 188 12.73 -15.04 -18.84
CA PRO A 188 14.20 -15.01 -18.71
C PRO A 188 14.90 -13.95 -19.55
N ASP A 189 14.28 -13.55 -20.67
CA ASP A 189 14.83 -12.57 -21.61
C ASP A 189 14.31 -11.15 -21.37
N ASN A 190 13.49 -10.93 -20.33
CA ASN A 190 12.96 -9.60 -20.02
C ASN A 190 14.04 -8.73 -19.34
N GLU A 191 14.65 -7.83 -20.12
CA GLU A 191 15.69 -6.91 -19.62
C GLU A 191 15.18 -5.98 -18.51
N ALA A 192 13.90 -5.58 -18.51
CA ALA A 192 13.35 -4.76 -17.42
C ALA A 192 13.37 -5.50 -16.08
N VAL A 193 13.08 -6.81 -16.08
CA VAL A 193 13.19 -7.66 -14.88
C VAL A 193 14.64 -7.75 -14.42
N LYS A 194 15.59 -7.97 -15.33
CA LYS A 194 17.03 -8.05 -14.99
C LYS A 194 17.54 -6.75 -14.38
N THR A 195 17.24 -5.61 -15.00
CA THR A 195 17.63 -4.29 -14.51
C THR A 195 17.00 -4.00 -13.15
N LYS A 196 15.69 -4.23 -12.99
CA LYS A 196 14.99 -3.98 -11.72
C LYS A 196 15.50 -4.92 -10.62
N LEU A 197 15.83 -6.16 -10.93
CA LEU A 197 16.39 -7.12 -9.96
C LEU A 197 17.79 -6.69 -9.48
N ALA A 198 18.65 -6.23 -10.40
CA ALA A 198 19.97 -5.71 -10.03
C ALA A 198 19.85 -4.48 -9.12
N TRP A 199 18.95 -3.55 -9.46
CA TRP A 199 18.63 -2.39 -8.63
C TRP A 199 18.09 -2.78 -7.26
N ALA A 200 17.18 -3.76 -7.18
CA ALA A 200 16.57 -4.20 -5.93
C ALA A 200 17.61 -4.85 -4.99
N LYS A 201 18.52 -5.67 -5.54
CA LYS A 201 19.62 -6.25 -4.75
C LYS A 201 20.54 -5.19 -4.17
N ALA A 202 20.92 -4.19 -4.96
CA ALA A 202 21.78 -3.11 -4.47
C ALA A 202 21.12 -2.33 -3.31
N ARG A 203 19.80 -2.13 -3.35
CA ARG A 203 19.07 -1.48 -2.25
C ARG A 203 18.93 -2.36 -1.01
N ASP A 204 18.68 -3.65 -1.21
CA ASP A 204 18.64 -4.66 -0.15
C ASP A 204 19.98 -4.73 0.59
N ASP A 205 21.10 -4.73 -0.15
CA ASP A 205 22.47 -4.69 0.41
C ASP A 205 22.74 -3.42 1.25
N ASP A 206 22.06 -2.31 0.94
CA ASP A 206 22.18 -1.01 1.62
C ASP A 206 21.09 -0.76 2.69
N ASP A 207 20.25 -1.76 3.01
CA ASP A 207 19.09 -1.64 3.92
C ASP A 207 18.09 -0.52 3.52
N ILE A 208 17.94 -0.26 2.22
CA ILE A 208 17.05 0.79 1.69
C ILE A 208 15.77 0.17 1.13
N PRO A 209 14.57 0.60 1.57
CA PRO A 209 13.29 0.15 1.01
C PRO A 209 13.22 0.25 -0.50
N THR A 210 12.67 -0.76 -1.17
CA THR A 210 12.43 -0.74 -2.62
C THR A 210 11.15 -0.01 -3.01
N VAL A 211 10.29 0.33 -2.06
CA VAL A 211 9.12 1.19 -2.29
C VAL A 211 9.51 2.68 -2.37
N PRO A 212 8.76 3.49 -3.15
CA PRO A 212 7.74 3.06 -4.11
C PRO A 212 8.34 2.64 -5.46
N SER A 213 7.58 1.83 -6.22
CA SER A 213 7.67 1.77 -7.69
C SER A 213 6.61 2.67 -8.32
N THR A 214 6.38 2.57 -9.63
CA THR A 214 5.22 3.13 -10.33
C THR A 214 4.42 2.06 -11.07
N LEU A 215 3.12 2.27 -11.28
CA LEU A 215 2.30 1.32 -12.07
C LEU A 215 2.85 1.12 -13.48
N GLY A 216 3.35 2.20 -14.11
CA GLY A 216 4.00 2.15 -15.41
C GLY A 216 5.20 1.20 -15.42
N GLU A 217 6.03 1.24 -14.38
CA GLU A 217 7.13 0.30 -14.18
C GLU A 217 6.64 -1.15 -14.00
N GLU A 218 5.61 -1.38 -13.17
CA GLU A 218 5.10 -2.72 -12.90
C GLU A 218 4.66 -3.45 -14.18
N PHE A 219 4.06 -2.74 -15.16
CA PHE A 219 3.70 -3.32 -16.45
C PHE A 219 4.90 -3.85 -17.27
N HIS A 220 6.13 -3.46 -16.93
CA HIS A 220 7.33 -3.93 -17.62
C HIS A 220 7.95 -5.19 -17.01
N TYR A 221 7.76 -5.47 -15.71
CA TYR A 221 8.45 -6.58 -15.03
C TYR A 221 7.58 -7.43 -14.11
N ASN A 222 6.35 -7.02 -13.79
CA ASN A 222 5.49 -7.78 -12.89
C ASN A 222 4.68 -8.81 -13.70
N PRO A 223 4.92 -10.12 -13.55
CA PRO A 223 4.26 -11.13 -14.36
C PRO A 223 2.73 -11.16 -14.18
N PHE A 224 2.22 -10.67 -13.04
CA PHE A 224 0.78 -10.66 -12.74
C PHE A 224 0.02 -9.50 -13.38
N LEU A 225 0.73 -8.48 -13.89
CA LEU A 225 0.19 -7.39 -14.70
C LEU A 225 0.51 -7.55 -16.20
N ARG A 226 1.11 -8.69 -16.56
CA ARG A 226 1.57 -9.02 -17.92
C ARG A 226 0.95 -10.31 -18.42
N VAL A 227 -0.20 -10.69 -17.87
CA VAL A 227 -0.95 -11.88 -18.29
C VAL A 227 -1.68 -11.56 -19.60
N VAL A 228 -1.48 -12.40 -20.61
CA VAL A 228 -2.07 -12.29 -21.96
C VAL A 228 -3.22 -13.26 -22.16
#